data_AF-A0A7X0MJS5-F1
#
_entry.id   AF-A0A7X0MJS5-F1
#
_cell.length_a   1.000
_cell.length_b   1.000
_cell.length_c   1.000
_cell.angle_alpha   90.00
_cell.angle_beta   90.00
_cell.angle_gamma   90.00
#
_symmetry.space_group_name_H-M   'P 1'
#
loop_
_entity.id
_entity.type
_entity.pdbx_description
1 polymer ?
#
loop_
_entity_poly.entity_id
_entity_poly.type
_entity_poly.pdbx_seq_one_letter_code
_entity_poly.pdbx_strand_id
1 'polypeptide(L)' 'MIRKIAPVLKRVMMKDANDEQHDFEYWLSRPVKERAAAVTHIISQSLTKGQRIDKTKLVKTRIHS' A
#
# COMPACT_ATOMS: atom_id res chain seq x y z
N MET A 1 2.31 22.00 -22.40
CA MET A 1 2.21 20.58 -22.82
C MET A 1 1.15 19.91 -21.94
N ILE A 2 -0.02 19.58 -22.49
CA ILE A 2 -1.16 19.02 -21.73
C ILE A 2 -0.99 17.50 -21.66
N ARG A 3 -0.92 16.92 -20.46
CA ARG A 3 -0.86 15.46 -20.29
C ARG A 3 -2.19 14.85 -20.72
N LYS A 4 -2.20 14.07 -21.80
CA LYS A 4 -3.33 13.21 -22.18
C LYS A 4 -3.38 12.01 -21.23
N ILE A 5 -4.20 12.11 -20.20
CA ILE A 5 -4.53 10.97 -19.34
C ILE A 5 -5.76 10.32 -19.96
N ALA A 6 -5.58 9.16 -20.59
CA ALA A 6 -6.69 8.36 -21.12
C ALA A 6 -7.03 7.27 -20.10
N PRO A 7 -8.31 7.11 -19.70
CA PRO A 7 -8.71 6.01 -18.85
C PRO A 7 -8.64 4.70 -19.63
N VAL A 8 -7.85 3.74 -19.17
CA VAL A 8 -7.82 2.38 -19.71
C VAL A 8 -8.92 1.59 -19.01
N LEU A 9 -10.03 1.33 -19.72
CA LEU A 9 -11.13 0.52 -19.20
C LEU A 9 -10.85 -0.97 -19.48
N LYS A 10 -10.45 -1.73 -18.44
CA LYS A 10 -10.32 -3.19 -18.50
C LYS A 10 -11.66 -3.82 -18.08
N ARG A 11 -12.33 -4.52 -19.00
CA ARG A 11 -13.58 -5.26 -18.73
C ARG A 11 -13.26 -6.72 -18.44
N VAL A 12 -13.02 -7.04 -17.17
CA VAL A 12 -12.85 -8.41 -16.66
C VAL A 12 -13.75 -8.61 -15.45
N MET A 13 -14.16 -9.84 -15.15
CA MET A 13 -14.84 -10.11 -13.88
C MET A 13 -13.89 -9.78 -12.74
N MET A 14 -14.38 -9.10 -11.70
CA MET A 14 -13.54 -8.58 -10.60
C MET A 14 -12.65 -9.66 -9.95
N LYS A 15 -13.18 -10.87 -9.80
CA LYS A 15 -12.47 -12.06 -9.30
C LYS A 15 -11.35 -12.57 -10.21
N ASP A 16 -11.45 -12.32 -11.51
CA ASP A 16 -10.52 -12.79 -12.54
C ASP A 16 -9.51 -11.70 -12.93
N ALA A 17 -9.65 -10.49 -12.37
CA ALA A 17 -8.70 -9.41 -12.57
C ALA A 17 -7.33 -9.74 -11.97
N ASN A 18 -7.33 -10.52 -10.86
CA ASN A 18 -6.16 -10.95 -10.10
C ASN A 18 -5.14 -9.80 -9.88
N ASP A 19 -5.68 -8.60 -9.63
CA ASP A 19 -4.88 -7.40 -9.48
C ASP A 19 -4.11 -7.40 -8.15
N GLU A 20 -4.41 -8.31 -7.21
CA GLU A 20 -3.69 -8.44 -5.94
C GLU A 20 -2.19 -8.69 -6.15
N GLN A 21 -1.83 -9.56 -7.11
CA GLN A 21 -0.43 -9.85 -7.42
C GLN A 21 0.26 -8.64 -8.07
N HIS A 22 -0.41 -7.97 -9.02
CA HIS A 22 0.12 -6.78 -9.69
C HIS A 22 0.24 -5.59 -8.73
N ASP A 23 -0.73 -5.40 -7.85
CA ASP A 23 -0.73 -4.37 -6.82
C ASP A 23 0.41 -4.65 -5.83
N PHE A 24 0.59 -5.91 -5.43
CA PHE A 24 1.69 -6.30 -4.56
C PHE A 24 3.05 -6.02 -5.21
N GLU A 25 3.26 -6.42 -6.46
CA GLU A 25 4.47 -6.14 -7.23
C GLU A 25 4.69 -4.64 -7.43
N TYR A 26 3.64 -3.89 -7.76
CA TYR A 26 3.67 -2.44 -7.87
C TYR A 26 4.12 -1.83 -6.55
N TRP A 27 3.52 -2.21 -5.42
CA TRP A 27 3.90 -1.71 -4.12
C TRP A 27 5.33 -2.08 -3.79
N LEU A 28 5.79 -3.31 -4.03
CA LEU A 28 7.19 -3.72 -3.84
C LEU A 28 8.17 -2.87 -4.64
N SER A 29 7.79 -2.41 -5.84
CA SER A 29 8.62 -1.52 -6.65
C SER A 29 8.74 -0.08 -6.09
N ARG A 30 7.81 0.35 -5.22
CA ARG A 30 7.82 1.71 -4.64
C ARG A 30 8.89 1.86 -3.54
N PRO A 31 9.40 3.09 -3.30
CA PRO A 31 10.32 3.35 -2.20
C PRO A 31 9.77 2.93 -0.83
N VAL A 32 10.65 2.43 0.04
CA VAL A 32 10.28 1.96 1.40
C VAL A 32 9.45 2.99 2.17
N LYS A 33 9.81 4.28 2.06
CA LYS A 33 9.10 5.39 2.72
C LYS A 33 7.64 5.47 2.29
N GLU A 34 7.36 5.33 0.99
CA GLU A 34 6.01 5.39 0.45
C GLU A 34 5.18 4.16 0.85
N ARG A 35 5.78 2.97 0.77
CA ARG A 35 5.13 1.72 1.21
C ARG A 35 4.76 1.78 2.68
N ALA A 36 5.69 2.23 3.53
CA ALA A 36 5.45 2.36 4.97
C ALA A 36 4.32 3.36 5.27
N ALA A 37 4.25 4.47 4.53
CA ALA A 37 3.17 5.44 4.66
C ALA A 37 1.81 4.83 4.25
N ALA A 38 1.76 4.11 3.12
CA ALA A 38 0.56 3.44 2.65
C ALA A 38 0.05 2.39 3.65
N VAL A 39 0.92 1.51 4.14
CA VAL A 39 0.57 0.51 5.17
C VAL A 39 0.10 1.19 6.45
N THR A 40 0.77 2.26 6.88
CA THR A 40 0.33 3.03 8.06
C THR A 40 -1.06 3.63 7.88
N HIS A 41 -1.36 4.14 6.68
CA HIS A 41 -2.67 4.69 6.36
C HIS A 41 -3.76 3.62 6.42
N ILE A 42 -3.54 2.45 5.82
CA ILE A 42 -4.48 1.32 5.85
C ILE A 42 -4.76 0.88 7.29
N ILE A 43 -3.71 0.73 8.10
CA ILE A 43 -3.87 0.38 9.52
C ILE A 43 -4.68 1.46 10.24
N SER A 44 -4.42 2.73 9.99
CA SER A 44 -5.14 3.84 10.64
C SER A 44 -6.65 3.84 10.36
N GLN A 45 -7.08 3.38 9.18
CA GLN A 45 -8.50 3.25 8.83
C GLN A 45 -9.20 2.14 9.62
N SER A 46 -8.45 1.16 10.13
CA SER A 46 -8.98 0.04 10.93
C SER A 46 -9.01 0.35 12.43
N LEU A 47 -8.48 1.50 12.86
CA LEU A 47 -8.46 1.90 14.28
C LEU A 47 -9.75 2.60 14.67
N THR A 48 -10.25 2.32 15.86
CA THR A 48 -11.34 3.10 16.45
C THR A 48 -10.87 4.50 16.84
N LYS A 49 -11.79 5.46 16.93
CA LYS A 49 -11.45 6.86 17.26
C LYS A 49 -10.75 6.93 18.61
N GLY A 50 -9.51 7.44 18.62
CA GLY A 50 -8.68 7.55 19.82
C GLY A 50 -7.78 6.34 20.10
N GLN A 51 -7.97 5.24 19.37
CA GLN A 51 -7.09 4.07 19.44
C GLN A 51 -5.77 4.38 18.72
N ARG A 52 -4.65 4.01 19.35
CA ARG A 52 -3.32 4.12 18.76
C ARG A 52 -2.87 2.76 18.25
N ILE A 53 -1.99 2.77 17.26
CA ILE A 53 -1.32 1.56 16.78
C ILE A 53 -0.57 0.92 17.96
N ASP A 54 -0.82 -0.37 18.20
CA ASP A 54 -0.03 -1.16 19.14
C ASP A 54 1.38 -1.37 18.56
N LYS A 55 2.38 -0.90 19.30
CA LYS A 55 3.78 -0.94 18.92
C LYS A 55 4.57 -2.02 19.66
N THR A 56 3.91 -2.87 20.44
CA THR A 56 4.56 -3.86 21.31
C THR A 56 5.43 -4.85 20.52
N LYS A 57 5.07 -5.14 19.25
CA LYS A 57 5.86 -6.01 18.36
C LYS A 57 6.85 -5.26 17.45
N LEU A 58 7.00 -3.94 17.58
CA LEU A 58 8.01 -3.20 16.82
C LEU A 58 9.39 -3.45 17.43
N VAL A 59 10.09 -4.45 16.93
CA VAL A 59 11.50 -4.68 17.22
C VAL A 59 12.31 -3.60 16.49
N LYS A 60 13.02 -2.75 17.23
CA LYS A 60 14.02 -1.83 16.66
C LYS A 60 15.24 -2.64 16.25
N THR A 61 15.21 -3.27 15.08
CA THR A 61 16.39 -3.93 14.54
C THR A 61 17.33 -2.88 13.95
N ARG A 62 18.58 -2.83 14.41
CA ARG A 62 19.62 -2.04 13.72
C ARG A 62 19.87 -2.71 12.37
N ILE A 63 19.46 -2.05 11.29
CA ILE A 63 19.88 -2.43 9.95
C ILE A 63 21.34 -1.96 9.85
N HIS A 64 22.27 -2.88 10.00
CA HIS A 64 23.66 -2.63 9.64
C HIS A 64 23.74 -2.66 8.11
N SER A 65 24.04 -1.50 7.52
CA SER A 65 24.35 -1.32 6.10
C SER A 65 25.81 -1.61 5.82
#